data_AF-M5RC18-F1
#
_entry.id   AF-M5RC18-F1
#
_cell.length_a   1.000
_cell.length_b   1.000
_cell.length_c   1.000
_cell.angle_alpha   90.00
_cell.angle_beta   90.00
_cell.angle_gamma   90.00
#
_symmetry.space_group_name_H-M   'P 1'
#
loop_
_entity.id
_entity.type
_entity.pdbx_description
1 polymer ?
#
loop_
_entity_poly.entity_id
_entity_poly.type
_entity_poly.pdbx_seq_one_letter_code
_entity_poly.pdbx_strand_id
1 'polypeptide(L)'
;MRCCVLTALVALIAQQAHSSPPNILFAVADDMSHASAYGHKFLSTPNFDAIARQGLRFNRMYYMHNFEPERWPCGTAEAGFRDIDGSPTKSAIWKSQPDNPYHRLCFGKRPQAELYNVVTDPDCMDNLAANPQHGARVEQMKSELFAELEHQQDPRVTGHGYDFDYARPDRLREYGMLVEKYKGK
;
A
#
# COMPACT_ATOMS: atom_id res chain seq x y z
N MET A 1 -1.29 -64.91 -4.12
CA MET A 1 -2.23 -64.32 -3.13
C MET A 1 -1.57 -63.46 -2.05
N ARG A 2 -0.23 -63.30 -1.99
CA ARG A 2 0.45 -62.44 -0.99
C ARG A 2 0.74 -61.00 -1.45
N CYS A 3 0.53 -60.68 -2.72
CA CYS A 3 0.86 -59.36 -3.30
C CYS A 3 -0.32 -58.35 -3.25
N CYS A 4 -1.57 -58.83 -3.13
CA CYS A 4 -2.76 -57.95 -3.13
C CYS A 4 -3.11 -57.37 -1.75
N VAL A 5 -2.57 -57.95 -0.67
CA VAL A 5 -2.89 -57.51 0.70
C VAL A 5 -2.04 -56.29 1.09
N LEU A 6 -0.82 -56.16 0.54
CA LEU A 6 0.07 -55.01 0.82
C LEU A 6 -0.37 -53.72 0.08
N THR A 7 -0.96 -53.85 -1.11
CA THR A 7 -1.45 -52.70 -1.88
C THR A 7 -2.74 -52.10 -1.30
N ALA A 8 -3.57 -52.89 -0.64
CA ALA A 8 -4.80 -52.40 0.00
C ALA A 8 -4.53 -51.57 1.27
N LEU A 9 -3.41 -51.80 1.96
CA LEU A 9 -3.09 -51.10 3.22
C LEU A 9 -2.57 -49.68 3.01
N VAL A 10 -1.93 -49.39 1.86
CA VAL A 10 -1.38 -48.06 1.54
C VAL A 10 -2.48 -47.07 1.11
N ALA A 11 -3.55 -47.56 0.48
CA ALA A 11 -4.67 -46.72 0.02
C ALA A 11 -5.50 -46.13 1.19
N LEU A 12 -5.54 -46.80 2.35
CA LEU A 12 -6.33 -46.36 3.50
C LEU A 12 -5.73 -45.16 4.25
N ILE A 13 -4.42 -44.92 4.12
CA ILE A 13 -3.72 -43.84 4.84
C ILE A 13 -3.92 -42.49 4.12
N ALA A 14 -4.21 -42.48 2.81
CA ALA A 14 -4.41 -41.26 2.03
C ALA A 14 -5.80 -40.61 2.22
N GLN A 15 -6.75 -41.29 2.84
CA GLN A 15 -8.15 -40.87 2.92
C GLN A 15 -8.53 -40.07 4.19
N GLN A 16 -7.58 -39.79 5.09
CA GLN A 16 -7.86 -39.08 6.35
C GLN A 16 -7.32 -37.65 6.42
N ALA A 17 -7.38 -36.90 5.32
CA ALA A 17 -7.34 -35.44 5.40
C ALA A 17 -8.78 -34.92 5.49
N HIS A 18 -9.33 -34.89 6.71
CA HIS A 18 -10.60 -34.22 6.98
C HIS A 18 -10.36 -32.71 6.84
N SER A 19 -10.53 -32.19 5.62
CA SER A 19 -10.32 -30.79 5.31
C SER A 19 -11.57 -30.00 5.67
N SER A 20 -11.75 -29.69 6.96
CA SER A 20 -12.57 -28.53 7.31
C SER A 20 -12.08 -27.33 6.50
N PRO A 21 -12.97 -26.47 5.96
CA PRO A 21 -12.54 -25.30 5.21
C PRO A 21 -11.58 -24.48 6.08
N PRO A 22 -10.47 -23.97 5.51
CA PRO A 22 -9.51 -23.20 6.27
C PRO A 22 -10.15 -21.91 6.80
N ASN A 23 -9.77 -21.51 8.01
CA ASN A 23 -10.08 -20.17 8.49
C ASN A 23 -9.12 -19.17 7.82
N ILE A 24 -9.66 -18.12 7.20
CA ILE A 24 -8.86 -17.07 6.56
C ILE A 24 -8.88 -15.85 7.48
N LEU A 25 -7.69 -15.41 7.92
CA LEU A 25 -7.50 -14.14 8.62
C LEU A 25 -6.94 -13.11 7.65
N PHE A 26 -7.70 -12.04 7.40
CA PHE A 26 -7.21 -10.86 6.68
C PHE A 26 -6.92 -9.75 7.69
N ALA A 27 -5.65 -9.35 7.79
CA ALA A 27 -5.19 -8.33 8.73
C ALA A 27 -4.48 -7.20 7.96
N VAL A 28 -4.88 -5.96 8.23
CA VAL A 28 -4.33 -4.75 7.62
C VAL A 28 -3.91 -3.79 8.73
N ALA A 29 -2.74 -3.18 8.58
CA ALA A 29 -2.23 -2.14 9.47
C ALA A 29 -2.18 -0.82 8.70
N ASP A 30 -2.89 0.19 9.20
CA ASP A 30 -2.89 1.53 8.63
C ASP A 30 -1.60 2.28 9.01
N ASP A 31 -1.06 3.09 8.10
CA ASP A 31 0.19 3.85 8.26
C ASP A 31 1.45 3.06 8.69
N MET A 32 1.47 1.74 8.49
CA MET A 32 2.63 0.93 8.85
C MET A 32 3.77 1.08 7.82
N SER A 33 4.86 1.74 8.21
CA SER A 33 6.03 1.96 7.35
C SER A 33 7.16 0.94 7.52
N HIS A 34 7.28 0.28 8.68
CA HIS A 34 8.46 -0.53 9.02
C HIS A 34 8.10 -1.84 9.75
N ALA A 35 8.82 -2.92 9.43
CA ALA A 35 8.79 -4.19 10.19
C ALA A 35 10.17 -4.87 10.20
N SER A 36 10.57 -5.53 11.29
CA SER A 36 11.90 -6.17 11.35
C SER A 36 12.08 -7.30 10.33
N ALA A 37 10.99 -7.98 9.92
CA ALA A 37 10.99 -8.93 8.81
C ALA A 37 11.47 -8.35 7.46
N TYR A 38 11.45 -7.02 7.30
CA TYR A 38 11.95 -6.31 6.12
C TYR A 38 13.36 -5.72 6.30
N GLY A 39 14.04 -6.00 7.42
CA GLY A 39 15.44 -5.64 7.64
C GLY A 39 15.68 -4.35 8.43
N HIS A 40 14.63 -3.72 8.97
CA HIS A 40 14.78 -2.54 9.82
C HIS A 40 15.52 -2.86 11.12
N LYS A 41 16.55 -2.07 11.45
CA LYS A 41 17.51 -2.37 12.54
C LYS A 41 17.09 -1.87 13.92
N PHE A 42 16.17 -0.91 13.98
CA PHE A 42 15.78 -0.23 15.22
C PHE A 42 14.42 -0.67 15.78
N LEU A 43 13.72 -1.53 15.05
CA LEU A 43 12.39 -2.04 15.41
C LEU A 43 12.47 -3.56 15.62
N SER A 44 11.65 -4.08 16.53
CA SER A 44 11.49 -5.52 16.75
C SER A 44 10.01 -5.89 16.66
N THR A 45 9.64 -6.70 15.67
CA THR A 45 8.27 -7.19 15.43
C THR A 45 8.23 -8.73 15.47
N PRO A 46 8.54 -9.38 16.61
CA PRO A 46 8.82 -10.82 16.66
C PRO A 46 7.64 -11.70 16.20
N ASN A 47 6.40 -11.28 16.46
CA ASN A 47 5.21 -12.01 16.01
C ASN A 47 5.04 -11.93 14.49
N PHE A 48 5.25 -10.76 13.90
CA PHE A 48 5.20 -10.58 12.45
C PHE A 48 6.34 -11.32 11.75
N ASP A 49 7.53 -11.30 12.35
CA ASP A 49 8.70 -12.04 11.85
C ASP A 49 8.48 -13.56 11.88
N ALA A 50 7.75 -14.07 12.89
CA ALA A 50 7.37 -15.48 12.93
C ALA A 50 6.44 -15.86 11.77
N ILE A 51 5.42 -15.03 11.50
CA ILE A 51 4.50 -15.22 10.35
C ILE A 51 5.28 -15.17 9.04
N ALA A 52 6.14 -14.16 8.85
CA ALA A 52 6.93 -13.99 7.64
C ALA A 52 7.93 -15.14 7.39
N ARG A 53 8.48 -15.76 8.44
CA ARG A 53 9.37 -16.94 8.33
C ARG A 53 8.62 -18.23 8.00
N GLN A 54 7.35 -18.34 8.41
CA GLN A 54 6.54 -19.54 8.23
C GLN A 54 5.69 -19.48 6.94
N GLY A 55 5.60 -18.32 6.28
CA GLY A 55 4.80 -18.09 5.09
C GLY A 55 5.58 -17.54 3.91
N LEU A 56 4.85 -16.90 2.99
CA LEU A 56 5.41 -16.15 1.88
C LEU A 56 5.53 -14.68 2.26
N ARG A 57 6.71 -14.09 1.98
CA ARG A 57 6.97 -12.66 2.14
C ARG A 57 7.19 -12.05 0.77
N PHE A 58 6.41 -11.02 0.44
CA PHE A 58 6.59 -10.25 -0.78
C PHE A 58 7.72 -9.23 -0.57
N ASN A 59 8.84 -9.38 -1.27
CA ASN A 59 10.06 -8.60 -1.02
C ASN A 59 10.77 -8.17 -2.31
N ARG A 60 10.03 -7.84 -3.37
CA ARG A 60 10.62 -7.47 -4.66
C ARG A 60 10.33 -6.02 -5.00
N MET A 61 9.40 -5.80 -5.91
CA MET A 61 9.03 -4.47 -6.37
C MET A 61 7.57 -4.20 -6.06
N TYR A 62 7.29 -2.99 -5.61
CA TYR A 62 5.94 -2.47 -5.47
C TYR A 62 5.68 -1.47 -6.58
N TYR A 63 4.60 -1.68 -7.32
CA TYR A 63 4.06 -0.72 -8.26
C TYR A 63 2.82 -0.09 -7.64
N MET A 64 2.74 1.23 -7.69
CA MET A 64 1.58 2.00 -7.25
C MET A 64 1.09 2.87 -8.40
N HIS A 65 -0.23 2.92 -8.56
CA HIS A 65 -0.89 3.79 -9.51
C HIS A 65 -1.71 4.84 -8.76
N ASN A 66 -1.35 6.10 -8.95
CA ASN A 66 -2.10 7.23 -8.43
C ASN A 66 -3.08 7.70 -9.50
N PHE A 67 -4.38 7.49 -9.25
CA PHE A 67 -5.46 7.96 -10.12
C PHE A 67 -5.59 9.48 -10.15
N GLU A 68 -5.02 10.17 -9.15
CA GLU A 68 -5.26 11.58 -8.87
C GLU A 68 -3.93 12.35 -8.64
N PRO A 69 -3.02 12.37 -9.62
CA PRO A 69 -1.69 12.99 -9.48
C PRO A 69 -1.74 14.50 -9.26
N GLU A 70 -2.87 15.14 -9.58
CA GLU A 70 -3.08 16.56 -9.36
C GLU A 70 -3.54 16.93 -7.95
N ARG A 71 -3.96 15.94 -7.14
CA ARG A 71 -4.35 16.17 -5.75
C ARG A 71 -3.11 16.27 -4.87
N TRP A 72 -3.20 17.11 -3.84
CA TRP A 72 -2.16 17.19 -2.83
C TRP A 72 -2.30 16.01 -1.86
N PRO A 73 -1.24 15.22 -1.62
CA PRO A 73 -1.32 14.03 -0.78
C PRO A 73 -1.50 14.37 0.71
N CYS A 74 -1.22 15.61 1.09
CA CYS A 74 -1.04 15.99 2.49
C CYS A 74 -1.67 17.36 2.82
N GLY A 75 -2.77 17.71 2.13
CA GLY A 75 -3.34 19.06 2.14
C GLY A 75 -2.53 20.07 1.34
N THR A 76 -3.09 21.26 1.12
CA THR A 76 -2.42 22.30 0.31
C THR A 76 -1.44 23.13 1.12
N ALA A 77 -0.51 23.80 0.42
CA ALA A 77 0.44 24.71 1.05
C ALA A 77 -0.26 25.89 1.77
N GLU A 78 -1.36 26.39 1.21
CA GLU A 78 -2.17 27.49 1.77
C GLU A 78 -2.88 27.07 3.05
N ALA A 79 -3.39 25.84 3.09
CA ALA A 79 -3.98 25.27 4.30
C ALA A 79 -2.92 24.90 5.35
N GLY A 80 -1.68 24.76 4.92
CA GLY A 80 -0.53 24.45 5.75
C GLY A 80 -0.22 22.97 5.91
N PHE A 81 -0.47 22.20 4.86
CA PHE A 81 -0.28 20.75 4.82
C PHE A 81 -0.90 20.05 6.02
N ARG A 82 -2.19 20.28 6.28
CA ARG A 82 -2.85 19.91 7.56
C ARG A 82 -2.96 18.41 7.80
N ASP A 83 -2.80 17.60 6.77
CA ASP A 83 -2.82 16.13 6.90
C ASP A 83 -1.46 15.59 7.34
N ILE A 84 -0.48 16.45 7.65
CA ILE A 84 0.78 16.08 8.29
C ILE A 84 0.75 16.58 9.73
N ASP A 85 0.99 15.66 10.67
CA ASP A 85 1.08 15.99 12.08
C ASP A 85 2.07 17.12 12.37
N GLY A 86 1.70 17.97 13.32
CA GLY A 86 2.53 19.08 13.75
C GLY A 86 3.83 18.59 14.40
N SER A 87 4.98 18.91 13.80
CA SER A 87 6.29 18.58 14.36
C SER A 87 7.34 19.67 14.12
N PRO A 88 8.41 19.72 14.93
CA PRO A 88 9.56 20.58 14.65
C PRO A 88 10.18 20.29 13.29
N THR A 89 10.24 19.02 12.88
CA THR A 89 10.75 18.59 11.57
C THR A 89 9.90 19.14 10.44
N LYS A 90 8.57 18.97 10.49
CA LYS A 90 7.65 19.58 9.50
C LYS A 90 7.88 21.08 9.40
N SER A 91 7.94 21.75 10.55
CA SER A 91 8.14 23.20 10.62
C SER A 91 9.48 23.63 10.03
N ALA A 92 10.55 22.87 10.27
CA ALA A 92 11.88 23.14 9.73
C ALA A 92 11.93 22.94 8.21
N ILE A 93 11.45 21.80 7.70
CA ILE A 93 11.44 21.50 6.26
C ILE A 93 10.57 22.51 5.51
N TRP A 94 9.40 22.84 6.04
CA TRP A 94 8.52 23.85 5.43
C TRP A 94 9.22 25.21 5.35
N LYS A 95 9.77 25.71 6.45
CA LYS A 95 10.44 27.03 6.47
C LYS A 95 11.65 27.10 5.56
N SER A 96 12.33 25.98 5.31
CA SER A 96 13.52 25.90 4.45
C SER A 96 13.22 25.81 2.94
N GLN A 97 12.00 26.09 2.51
CA GLN A 97 11.62 26.08 1.09
C GLN A 97 12.37 27.14 0.26
N PRO A 98 12.62 26.88 -1.05
CA PRO A 98 12.42 25.64 -1.80
C PRO A 98 13.66 24.73 -1.84
N ASP A 99 14.79 25.16 -1.27
CA ASP A 99 16.11 24.53 -1.46
C ASP A 99 16.29 23.21 -0.71
N ASN A 100 15.37 22.87 0.21
CA ASN A 100 15.43 21.63 0.96
C ASN A 100 14.95 20.43 0.12
N PRO A 101 15.83 19.43 -0.15
CA PRO A 101 15.45 18.26 -0.95
C PRO A 101 14.31 17.42 -0.34
N TYR A 102 14.13 17.49 0.98
CA TYR A 102 13.04 16.81 1.68
C TYR A 102 11.69 17.50 1.53
N HIS A 103 11.65 18.76 1.06
CA HIS A 103 10.38 19.45 0.87
C HIS A 103 9.49 18.71 -0.14
N ARG A 104 10.05 18.34 -1.29
CA ARG A 104 9.34 17.55 -2.30
C ARG A 104 8.92 16.18 -1.78
N LEU A 105 9.75 15.53 -0.98
CA LEU A 105 9.47 14.20 -0.43
C LEU A 105 8.30 14.23 0.57
N CYS A 106 8.24 15.26 1.42
CA CYS A 106 7.22 15.39 2.45
C CYS A 106 5.92 16.02 1.95
N PHE A 107 5.99 16.98 1.01
CA PHE A 107 4.87 17.84 0.66
C PHE A 107 4.50 17.82 -0.83
N GLY A 108 5.36 17.28 -1.68
CA GLY A 108 5.18 17.31 -3.13
C GLY A 108 4.03 16.41 -3.59
N LYS A 109 3.38 16.82 -4.68
CA LYS A 109 2.43 15.95 -5.41
C LYS A 109 3.10 14.64 -5.83
N ARG A 110 2.34 13.56 -5.80
CA ARG A 110 2.81 12.22 -6.19
C ARG A 110 2.55 11.97 -7.67
N PRO A 111 3.52 11.43 -8.42
CA PRO A 111 3.31 11.14 -9.83
C PRO A 111 2.27 10.04 -10.02
N GLN A 112 1.78 9.88 -11.25
CA GLN A 112 0.78 8.84 -11.58
C GLN A 112 1.30 7.41 -11.35
N ALA A 113 2.60 7.18 -11.56
CA ALA A 113 3.21 5.88 -11.43
C ALA A 113 4.40 5.94 -10.48
N GLU A 114 4.45 4.96 -9.57
CA GLU A 114 5.57 4.77 -8.67
C GLU A 114 6.00 3.31 -8.68
N LEU A 115 7.31 3.06 -8.77
CA LEU A 115 7.89 1.73 -8.72
C LEU A 115 9.08 1.75 -7.75
N TYR A 116 9.06 0.90 -6.74
CA TYR A 116 10.14 0.81 -5.75
C TYR A 116 10.69 -0.60 -5.69
N ASN A 117 12.00 -0.73 -5.50
CA ASN A 117 12.66 -2.00 -5.21
C ASN A 117 12.99 -2.07 -3.73
N VAL A 118 12.16 -2.73 -2.94
CA VAL A 118 12.29 -2.73 -1.46
C VAL A 118 13.47 -3.54 -0.93
N VAL A 119 14.18 -4.27 -1.80
CA VAL A 119 15.42 -4.94 -1.42
C VAL A 119 16.57 -3.93 -1.36
N THR A 120 16.66 -3.05 -2.35
CA THR A 120 17.74 -2.07 -2.49
C THR A 120 17.38 -0.70 -1.92
N ASP A 121 16.09 -0.41 -1.84
CA ASP A 121 15.50 0.82 -1.32
C ASP A 121 14.32 0.48 -0.38
N PRO A 122 14.60 -0.01 0.84
CA PRO A 122 13.55 -0.44 1.78
C PRO A 122 12.60 0.68 2.20
N ASP A 123 13.05 1.94 2.12
CA ASP A 123 12.29 3.12 2.53
C ASP A 123 11.52 3.77 1.35
N CYS A 124 11.57 3.16 0.16
CA CYS A 124 10.85 3.62 -1.04
C CYS A 124 11.15 5.10 -1.39
N MET A 125 12.42 5.48 -1.32
CA MET A 125 12.87 6.85 -1.55
C MET A 125 13.20 7.14 -3.03
N ASP A 126 13.53 6.11 -3.81
CA ASP A 126 13.92 6.24 -5.22
C ASP A 126 12.84 5.65 -6.15
N ASN A 127 12.04 6.54 -6.74
CA ASN A 127 10.99 6.12 -7.66
C ASN A 127 11.57 5.73 -9.03
N LEU A 128 11.57 4.42 -9.31
CA LEU A 128 12.09 3.82 -10.53
C LEU A 128 11.12 3.88 -11.71
N ALA A 129 9.89 4.38 -11.55
CA ALA A 129 8.86 4.32 -12.59
C ALA A 129 9.24 5.10 -13.86
N ALA A 130 9.99 6.19 -13.72
CA ALA A 130 10.47 6.99 -14.85
C ALA A 130 11.77 6.45 -15.47
N ASN A 131 12.40 5.43 -14.88
CA ASN A 131 13.64 4.87 -15.37
C ASN A 131 13.36 3.93 -16.56
N PRO A 132 13.90 4.20 -17.77
CA PRO A 132 13.67 3.37 -18.95
C PRO A 132 14.05 1.90 -18.78
N GLN A 133 15.05 1.60 -17.93
CA GLN A 133 15.48 0.22 -17.64
C GLN A 133 14.37 -0.61 -16.97
N HIS A 134 13.43 0.04 -16.29
CA HIS A 134 12.31 -0.60 -15.60
C HIS A 134 10.99 -0.48 -16.37
N GLY A 135 10.96 0.16 -17.54
CA GLY A 135 9.73 0.42 -18.29
C GLY A 135 8.92 -0.85 -18.59
N ALA A 136 9.57 -1.92 -19.03
CA ALA A 136 8.89 -3.20 -19.27
C ALA A 136 8.23 -3.78 -17.99
N ARG A 137 8.87 -3.57 -16.84
CA ARG A 137 8.34 -4.05 -15.55
C ARG A 137 7.17 -3.18 -15.07
N VAL A 138 7.25 -1.87 -15.26
CA VAL A 138 6.16 -0.92 -14.97
C VAL A 138 4.92 -1.30 -15.78
N GLU A 139 5.07 -1.46 -17.11
CA GLU A 139 3.93 -1.80 -17.97
C GLU A 139 3.35 -3.16 -17.62
N GLN A 140 4.19 -4.17 -17.35
CA GLN A 140 3.69 -5.48 -16.89
C GLN A 140 2.85 -5.36 -15.62
N MET A 141 3.38 -4.73 -14.56
CA MET A 141 2.68 -4.62 -13.27
C MET A 141 1.43 -3.75 -13.35
N LYS A 142 1.47 -2.71 -14.20
CA LYS A 142 0.30 -1.89 -14.51
C LYS A 142 -0.77 -2.71 -15.20
N SER A 143 -0.43 -3.50 -16.22
CA SER A 143 -1.40 -4.36 -16.91
C SER A 143 -2.02 -5.40 -15.98
N GLU A 144 -1.20 -6.05 -15.14
CA GLU A 144 -1.69 -7.00 -14.13
C GLU A 144 -2.64 -6.33 -13.13
N LEU A 145 -2.29 -5.14 -12.63
CA LEU A 145 -3.15 -4.36 -11.72
C LEU A 145 -4.48 -3.98 -12.38
N PHE A 146 -4.44 -3.39 -13.58
CA PHE A 146 -5.64 -2.92 -14.26
C PHE A 146 -6.55 -4.06 -14.68
N ALA A 147 -6.00 -5.19 -15.12
CA ALA A 147 -6.79 -6.38 -15.41
C ALA A 147 -7.56 -6.88 -14.17
N GLU A 148 -6.93 -6.86 -12.99
CA GLU A 148 -7.60 -7.25 -11.75
C GLU A 148 -8.66 -6.22 -11.32
N LEU A 149 -8.36 -4.92 -11.42
CA LEU A 149 -9.32 -3.86 -11.10
C LEU A 149 -10.55 -3.91 -12.02
N GLU A 150 -10.35 -4.16 -13.31
CA GLU A 150 -11.43 -4.34 -14.29
C GLU A 150 -12.24 -5.61 -13.98
N HIS A 151 -11.58 -6.72 -13.69
CA HIS A 151 -12.23 -7.96 -13.28
C HIS A 151 -13.10 -7.78 -12.02
N GLN A 152 -12.62 -7.00 -11.05
CA GLN A 152 -13.34 -6.69 -9.82
C GLN A 152 -14.39 -5.58 -9.98
N GLN A 153 -14.50 -4.97 -11.18
CA GLN A 153 -15.37 -3.83 -11.45
C GLN A 153 -15.10 -2.65 -10.50
N ASP A 154 -13.81 -2.35 -10.22
CA ASP A 154 -13.45 -1.24 -9.34
C ASP A 154 -14.02 0.08 -9.89
N PRO A 155 -14.73 0.88 -9.07
CA PRO A 155 -15.32 2.15 -9.51
C PRO A 155 -14.32 3.11 -10.16
N ARG A 156 -13.06 3.10 -9.72
CA ARG A 156 -12.01 4.01 -10.21
C ARG A 156 -11.58 3.69 -11.64
N VAL A 157 -11.76 2.46 -12.12
CA VAL A 157 -11.48 2.08 -13.51
C VAL A 157 -12.74 1.98 -14.38
N THR A 158 -13.93 1.84 -13.78
CA THR A 158 -15.21 1.72 -14.50
C THR A 158 -15.93 3.05 -14.72
N GLY A 159 -15.31 4.19 -14.40
CA GLY A 159 -15.87 5.53 -14.61
C GLY A 159 -16.69 6.08 -13.44
N HIS A 160 -16.72 5.37 -12.31
CA HIS A 160 -17.42 5.75 -11.07
C HIS A 160 -16.45 6.16 -9.94
N GLY A 161 -15.22 6.56 -10.27
CA GLY A 161 -14.18 6.87 -9.28
C GLY A 161 -14.56 8.02 -8.36
N TYR A 162 -15.24 9.04 -8.90
CA TYR A 162 -15.78 10.14 -8.10
C TYR A 162 -16.77 9.65 -7.03
N ASP A 163 -17.66 8.73 -7.40
CA ASP A 163 -18.66 8.18 -6.47
C ASP A 163 -17.99 7.37 -5.37
N PHE A 164 -16.89 6.68 -5.66
CA PHE A 164 -16.13 5.94 -4.65
C PHE A 164 -15.39 6.87 -3.68
N ASP A 165 -14.67 7.86 -4.20
CA ASP A 165 -13.90 8.80 -3.38
C ASP A 165 -14.79 9.74 -2.55
N TYR A 166 -15.94 10.13 -3.10
CA TYR A 166 -16.81 11.17 -2.56
C TYR A 166 -18.22 10.68 -2.26
N ALA A 167 -18.40 9.37 -2.02
CA ALA A 167 -19.67 8.65 -1.77
C ALA A 167 -20.57 9.20 -0.64
N ARG A 168 -20.18 10.31 0.01
CA ARG A 168 -20.85 10.92 1.16
C ARG A 168 -21.01 12.44 0.97
N PRO A 169 -21.83 12.89 0.00
CA PRO A 169 -22.08 14.32 -0.22
C PRO A 169 -22.78 15.00 0.99
N ASP A 170 -23.45 14.22 1.84
CA ASP A 170 -23.93 14.63 3.17
C ASP A 170 -22.78 14.97 4.12
N ARG A 171 -21.75 14.12 4.18
CA ARG A 171 -20.56 14.33 5.04
C ARG A 171 -19.73 15.52 4.55
N LEU A 172 -19.69 15.80 3.24
CA LEU A 172 -19.06 17.01 2.70
C LEU A 172 -19.77 18.29 3.16
N ARG A 173 -21.11 18.28 3.23
CA ARG A 173 -21.89 19.41 3.76
C ARG A 173 -21.64 19.60 5.26
N GLU A 174 -21.67 18.52 6.04
CA GLU A 174 -21.31 18.58 7.47
C GLU A 174 -19.88 19.09 7.69
N TYR A 175 -18.93 18.59 6.91
CA TYR A 175 -17.54 19.03 6.98
C TYR A 175 -17.40 20.51 6.62
N GLY A 176 -18.08 20.98 5.58
CA GLY A 176 -18.13 22.40 5.21
C GLY A 176 -18.67 23.28 6.36
N MET A 177 -19.74 22.85 7.02
CA MET A 177 -20.29 23.55 8.19
C MET A 177 -19.31 23.57 9.36
N LEU A 178 -18.59 22.47 9.61
CA LEU A 178 -17.55 22.39 10.64
C LEU A 178 -16.38 23.30 10.31
N VAL A 179 -15.88 23.29 9.08
CA VAL A 179 -14.79 24.16 8.64
C VAL A 179 -15.16 25.63 8.89
N GLU A 180 -16.33 26.08 8.45
CA GLU A 180 -16.78 27.47 8.69
C GLU A 180 -16.93 27.79 10.18
N LYS A 181 -17.41 26.84 11.00
CA LYS A 181 -17.51 27.01 12.47
C LYS A 181 -16.16 27.24 13.16
N TYR A 182 -15.09 26.65 12.63
CA TYR A 182 -13.74 26.71 13.22
C TYR A 182 -12.76 27.58 12.42
N LYS A 183 -13.22 28.23 11.34
CA LYS A 183 -12.40 29.12 10.51
C LYS A 183 -12.10 30.39 11.29
N GLY A 184 -10.83 30.59 11.66
CA GLY A 184 -10.36 31.80 12.34
C GLY A 184 -10.50 31.81 13.87
N LYS A 185 -10.78 30.66 14.50
CA LYS A 185 -10.47 30.41 15.91
C LYS A 185 -9.10 29.76 16.02
#